data_AF-A0A940FKU9-F1
#
_entry.id   AF-A0A940FKU9-F1
#
_cell.length_a   1.000
_cell.length_b   1.000
_cell.length_c   1.000
_cell.angle_alpha   90.00
_cell.angle_beta   90.00
_cell.angle_gamma   90.00
#
_symmetry.space_group_name_H-M   'P 1'
#
loop_
_entity.id
_entity.type
_entity.pdbx_description
1 polymer ?
#
loop_
_entity_poly.entity_id
_entity_poly.type
_entity_poly.pdbx_seq_one_letter_code
_entity_poly.pdbx_strand_id
1 'polypeptide(L)' 'MTIHREGIPTIVITAILFGAINLGSFYFLSYNYPWLSWFIFLASIVLWLFIISFFRVPKRTLVLGERSVIA' A
#
# COMPACT_ATOMS: atom_id res chain seq x y z
N MET A 1 9.86 2.36 -8.84
CA MET A 1 8.48 2.06 -9.28
C MET A 1 7.84 3.38 -9.67
N THR A 2 7.29 3.51 -10.87
CA THR A 2 6.44 4.66 -11.19
C THR A 2 5.07 4.38 -10.59
N ILE A 3 4.61 5.25 -9.67
CA ILE A 3 3.29 5.15 -9.05
C ILE A 3 2.32 5.98 -9.89
N HIS A 4 1.10 5.47 -10.12
CA HIS A 4 0.06 6.25 -10.79
C HIS A 4 -0.19 7.55 -10.02
N ARG A 5 -0.23 8.69 -10.70
CA ARG A 5 -0.52 9.97 -10.03
C ARG A 5 -1.89 9.95 -9.33
N GLU A 6 -2.83 9.17 -9.87
CA GLU A 6 -4.16 8.92 -9.29
C GLU A 6 -4.13 8.00 -8.05
N GLY A 7 -3.08 7.20 -7.89
CA GLY A 7 -2.91 6.32 -6.73
C GLY A 7 -2.29 7.00 -5.52
N ILE A 8 -1.62 8.14 -5.72
CA ILE A 8 -0.95 8.89 -4.63
C ILE A 8 -1.94 9.33 -3.54
N PRO A 9 -3.12 9.91 -3.84
CA PRO A 9 -4.10 10.28 -2.82
C PRO A 9 -4.54 9.08 -1.97
N THR A 10 -4.80 7.94 -2.60
CA THR A 10 -5.22 6.72 -1.89
C THR A 10 -4.11 6.17 -1.01
N ILE A 11 -2.85 6.19 -1.47
CA ILE A 11 -1.70 5.78 -0.66
C ILE A 11 -1.56 6.67 0.59
N VAL A 12 -1.75 7.99 0.44
CA VAL A 12 -1.66 8.92 1.58
C VAL A 12 -2.77 8.67 2.59
N ILE A 13 -4.02 8.53 2.14
CA ILE A 13 -5.16 8.25 3.03
C ILE A 13 -4.96 6.94 3.78
N THR A 14 -4.53 5.90 3.08
CA THR A 14 -4.27 4.58 3.69
C THR A 14 -3.06 4.58 4.62
N ALA A 15 -2.04 5.40 4.36
CA ALA A 15 -0.91 5.60 5.28
C ALA A 15 -1.33 6.32 6.57
N ILE A 16 -2.20 7.33 6.48
CA ILE A 16 -2.76 8.01 7.66
C ILE A 16 -3.59 7.02 8.49
N LEU A 17 -4.45 6.24 7.83
CA LEU A 17 -5.27 5.23 8.49
C LEU A 17 -4.40 4.15 9.18
N PHE A 18 -3.36 3.67 8.48
CA PHE A 18 -2.36 2.75 9.04
C PHE A 18 -1.70 3.34 10.28
N GLY A 19 -1.28 4.60 10.23
CA GLY A 19 -0.70 5.30 11.37
C GLY A 19 -1.66 5.38 12.55
N ALA A 20 -2.90 5.82 12.32
CA ALA A 20 -3.92 5.96 13.36
C ALA A 20 -4.24 4.63 14.06
N ILE A 21 -4.42 3.55 13.29
CA ILE A 21 -4.71 2.21 13.82
C ILE A 21 -3.56 1.70 14.68
N ASN A 22 -2.32 1.86 14.21
CA ASN A 22 -1.15 1.39 14.93
C ASN A 22 -0.86 2.24 16.17
N LEU A 23 -1.05 3.56 16.10
CA LEU A 23 -0.88 4.44 17.24
C LEU A 23 -1.91 4.13 18.32
N GLY A 24 -3.18 3.93 17.94
CA GLY A 24 -4.23 3.48 18.85
C GLY A 24 -3.93 2.11 19.45
N SER A 25 -3.52 1.14 18.62
CA SER A 25 -3.14 -0.19 19.11
C SER A 25 -1.97 -0.13 20.08
N PHE A 26 -0.97 0.71 19.81
CA PHE A 26 0.19 0.83 20.69
C PHE A 26 -0.18 1.53 22.02
N TYR A 27 -1.02 2.56 21.97
CA TYR A 27 -1.45 3.29 23.15
C TYR A 27 -2.35 2.45 24.08
N PHE A 28 -3.31 1.71 23.53
CA PHE A 28 -4.30 0.98 24.33
C PHE A 28 -3.91 -0.48 24.62
N LEU A 29 -3.26 -1.18 23.69
CA LEU A 29 -3.03 -2.62 23.79
C LEU A 29 -1.58 -2.99 24.15
N SER A 30 -0.59 -2.14 23.90
CA SER A 30 0.83 -2.52 24.07
C SER A 30 1.19 -2.93 25.50
N TYR A 31 0.59 -2.27 26.51
CA TYR A 31 0.88 -2.56 27.92
C TYR A 31 0.30 -3.91 28.39
N ASN A 32 -0.94 -4.21 28.01
CA ASN A 32 -1.64 -5.41 28.49
C ASN A 32 -1.47 -6.62 27.56
N TYR A 33 -1.37 -6.37 26.25
CA TYR A 33 -1.36 -7.39 25.19
C TYR A 33 -0.33 -7.04 24.10
N PRO A 34 0.98 -7.05 24.44
CA PRO A 34 2.04 -6.67 23.50
C PRO A 34 2.07 -7.56 22.23
N TRP A 35 1.77 -8.85 22.38
CA TRP A 35 1.69 -9.80 21.28
C TRP A 35 0.57 -9.44 20.28
N LEU A 36 -0.58 -8.99 20.78
CA LEU A 36 -1.72 -8.59 19.95
C LEU A 36 -1.42 -7.28 19.21
N SER A 37 -0.77 -6.32 19.88
CA SER A 37 -0.31 -5.08 19.25
C SER A 37 0.67 -5.36 18.10
N TRP A 38 1.62 -6.28 18.31
CA TRP A 38 2.55 -6.73 17.26
C TRP A 38 1.85 -7.42 16.09
N PHE A 39 0.85 -8.26 16.36
CA PHE A 39 0.08 -8.93 15.31
C PHE A 39 -0.69 -7.93 14.45
N ILE A 40 -1.34 -6.94 15.09
CA ILE A 40 -2.04 -5.85 14.39
C ILE A 40 -1.06 -5.05 13.52
N PHE A 41 0.13 -4.74 14.05
CA PHE A 41 1.17 -4.04 13.29
C PHE A 41 1.60 -4.85 12.07
N LEU A 42 1.89 -6.13 12.24
CA LEU A 42 2.33 -7.00 11.14
C LEU A 42 1.24 -7.18 10.07
N ALA A 43 -0.01 -7.39 10.49
CA ALA A 43 -1.13 -7.51 9.55
C ALA A 43 -1.37 -6.21 8.78
N SER A 44 -1.35 -5.07 9.48
CA SER A 44 -1.59 -3.76 8.87
C SER A 44 -0.46 -3.31 7.94
N ILE A 45 0.80 -3.64 8.23
CA ILE A 45 1.92 -3.28 7.34
C ILE A 45 1.90 -4.12 6.05
N VAL A 46 1.58 -5.41 6.14
CA VAL A 46 1.40 -6.28 4.97
C VAL A 46 0.28 -5.75 4.09
N LEU A 47 -0.86 -5.38 4.69
CA LEU A 47 -2.00 -4.82 3.97
C LEU A 47 -1.66 -3.46 3.32
N TRP A 48 -0.94 -2.59 4.02
CA TRP A 48 -0.53 -1.30 3.46
C TRP A 48 0.44 -1.46 2.28
N LEU A 49 1.44 -2.34 2.39
CA LEU A 49 2.34 -2.66 1.28
C LEU A 49 1.60 -3.26 0.08
N PHE A 50 0.60 -4.09 0.32
CA PHE A 50 -0.27 -4.64 -0.72
C PHE A 50 -1.05 -3.54 -1.46
N ILE A 51 -1.62 -2.57 -0.74
CA ILE A 51 -2.27 -1.40 -1.34
C ILE A 51 -1.29 -0.62 -2.22
N ILE A 52 -0.08 -0.35 -1.74
CA ILE A 52 0.95 0.37 -2.52
C ILE A 52 1.27 -0.38 -3.82
N SER A 53 1.28 -1.72 -3.77
CA SER A 53 1.55 -2.56 -4.94
C SER A 53 0.52 -2.41 -6.05
N PHE A 54 -0.76 -2.19 -5.74
CA PHE A 54 -1.81 -2.00 -6.75
C PHE A 54 -1.61 -0.74 -7.61
N PHE A 55 -1.08 0.33 -7.01
CA PHE A 55 -0.92 1.60 -7.70
C PHE A 55 0.36 1.68 -8.53
N ARG A 56 1.16 0.61 -8.55
CA ARG A 56 2.37 0.52 -9.38
C ARG A 56 1.98 0.48 -10.86
N VAL A 57 2.50 1.41 -11.64
CA VAL A 57 2.36 1.42 -13.10
C VAL A 57 3.24 0.31 -13.70
N PRO A 58 2.71 -0.60 -14.52
CA PRO A 58 3.52 -1.55 -15.28
C PRO A 58 4.30 -0.82 -16.38
N LYS A 59 5.60 -1.13 -16.54
CA LYS A 59 6.40 -0.62 -17.66
C LYS A 59 5.86 -1.22 -18.95
N ARG A 60 5.28 -0.40 -19.83
CA ARG A 60 4.87 -0.82 -21.18
C ARG A 60 6.03 -0.62 -22.14
N THR A 61 6.58 -1.69 -22.68
CA THR A 61 7.47 -1.63 -23.85
C THR A 61 6.60 -1.49 -25.08
N LEU A 62 6.55 -0.30 -25.67
CA LEU A 62 5.90 -0.09 -26.96
C LEU A 62 6.75 -0.78 -28.04
N VAL A 63 6.27 -1.93 -28.54
CA VAL A 63 6.85 -2.56 -29.72
C VAL A 63 6.31 -1.82 -30.93
N LEU A 64 6.98 -0.73 -31.33
CA LEU A 64 6.71 -0.02 -32.59
C LEU A 64 7.29 -0.85 -33.74
N GLY A 65 6.64 -1.97 -34.07
CA GLY A 65 6.88 -2.69 -35.33
C GLY A 65 5.91 -2.19 -36.39
N GLU A 66 6.39 -2.00 -37.63
CA GLU A 66 5.64 -1.52 -38.81
C GLU A 66 4.37 -2.34 -39.17
N ARG A 67 4.05 -3.38 -38.40
CA ARG A 67 2.92 -4.31 -38.56
C ARG A 67 1.99 -4.40 -37.34
N SER A 68 2.06 -3.47 -36.40
CA SER A 68 1.18 -3.50 -35.24
C SER A 68 -0.21 -3.00 -35.61
N VAL A 69 -1.17 -3.93 -35.80
CA VAL A 69 -2.60 -3.60 -35.87
C VAL A 69 -3.02 -3.14 -34.48
N ILE A 70 -3.33 -1.85 -34.37
CA ILE A 70 -3.97 -1.25 -33.20
C ILE A 70 -5.46 -1.34 -33.49
N ALA A 71 -6.16 -2.24 -32.80
CA ALA A 71 -7.62 -2.37 -32.84
C ALA A 71 -8.22 -1.77 -31.56
#